data_AF-A0A914MSP7-F1
#
_entry.id   AF-A0A914MSP7-F1
#
_cell.length_a   1.000
_cell.length_b   1.000
_cell.length_c   1.000
_cell.angle_alpha   90.00
_cell.angle_beta   90.00
_cell.angle_gamma   90.00
#
_symmetry.space_group_name_H-M   'P 1'
#
loop_
_entity.id
_entity.type
_entity.pdbx_description
1 polymer ?
#
loop_
_entity_poly.entity_id
_entity_poly.type
_entity_poly.pdbx_seq_one_letter_code
_entity_poly.pdbx_strand_id
1 'polypeptide(L)' 'MSTFIDTKNILKYFKIINVYDAPILERGCKNYIRDNKEFFLKTKEWEEVEKTFPKLAFRILKSAMHDL' A
#
# COMPACT_ATOMS: atom_id res chain seq x y z
N MET A 1 -8.87 0.20 16.06
CA MET A 1 -8.41 -1.16 15.68
C MET A 1 -7.29 -1.00 14.66
N SER A 2 -6.03 -1.13 15.07
CA SER A 2 -4.91 -1.18 14.13
C SER A 2 -4.87 -2.58 13.53
N THR A 3 -5.48 -2.76 12.37
CA THR A 3 -5.05 -3.85 11.48
C THR A 3 -3.57 -3.59 11.21
N PHE A 4 -2.72 -4.38 11.86
CA PHE A 4 -1.26 -4.35 11.71
C PHE A 4 -0.94 -4.61 10.25
N ILE A 5 -0.89 -3.55 9.45
CA ILE A 5 -0.27 -3.62 8.15
C ILE A 5 1.22 -3.72 8.41
N ASP A 6 1.77 -4.89 8.12
CA ASP A 6 3.20 -5.12 8.13
C ASP A 6 3.76 -5.07 6.71
N THR A 7 5.04 -4.71 6.62
CA THR A 7 5.79 -4.63 5.36
C THR A 7 5.76 -5.96 4.60
N LYS A 8 5.84 -7.09 5.32
CA LYS A 8 5.98 -8.43 4.73
C LYS A 8 4.72 -8.91 4.01
N ASN A 9 3.56 -8.43 4.42
CA ASN A 9 2.25 -8.81 3.90
C ASN A 9 1.66 -7.75 2.96
N ILE A 10 2.36 -6.64 2.71
CA ILE A 10 1.85 -5.56 1.86
C ILE A 10 1.45 -6.06 0.47
N LEU A 11 2.24 -6.94 -0.15
CA LEU A 11 1.95 -7.51 -1.47
C LEU A 11 0.63 -8.32 -1.47
N LYS A 12 0.37 -9.06 -0.38
CA LYS A 12 -0.89 -9.80 -0.20
C LYS A 12 -2.06 -8.84 -0.08
N TYR A 13 -1.91 -7.72 0.62
CA TYR A 13 -2.97 -6.72 0.72
C TYR A 13 -3.27 -6.06 -0.62
N PHE A 14 -2.24 -5.70 -1.38
CA PHE A 14 -2.40 -5.19 -2.74
C PHE A 14 -3.10 -6.19 -3.66
N LYS A 15 -2.78 -7.47 -3.55
CA LYS A 15 -3.50 -8.54 -4.27
C LYS A 15 -4.98 -8.59 -3.90
N ILE A 16 -5.32 -8.51 -2.60
CA ILE A 16 -6.71 -8.51 -2.13
C ILE A 16 -7.46 -7.27 -2.66
N ILE A 17 -6.87 -6.09 -2.56
CA ILE A 17 -7.46 -4.85 -3.07
C ILE A 17 -7.71 -4.94 -4.58
N ASN A 18 -6.73 -5.45 -5.34
CA ASN A 18 -6.82 -5.56 -6.79
C ASN A 18 -7.92 -6.54 -7.25
N VAL A 19 -8.17 -7.61 -6.50
CA VAL A 19 -9.15 -8.65 -6.88
C VAL A 19 -10.55 -8.34 -6.35
N TYR A 20 -10.66 -7.87 -5.11
CA TYR A 20 -11.93 -7.81 -4.38
C TYR A 20 -12.43 -6.39 -4.13
N ASP A 21 -11.69 -5.36 -4.56
CA ASP A 21 -11.99 -3.96 -4.27
C ASP A 21 -12.29 -3.73 -2.78
N ALA A 22 -11.23 -3.80 -1.96
CA ALA A 22 -11.32 -3.81 -0.50
C ALA A 22 -11.02 -2.43 0.11
N PRO A 23 -12.00 -1.50 0.20
CA PRO A 23 -11.76 -0.09 0.52
C PRO A 23 -11.20 0.14 1.93
N ILE A 24 -11.60 -0.68 2.91
CA ILE A 24 -11.06 -0.59 4.28
C ILE A 24 -9.57 -0.95 4.29
N LEU A 25 -9.18 -1.99 3.53
CA LEU A 25 -7.80 -2.44 3.43
C LEU A 25 -6.95 -1.44 2.63
N GLU A 26 -7.50 -0.88 1.55
CA GLU A 26 -6.86 0.18 0.78
C GLU A 26 -6.57 1.41 1.64
N ARG A 27 -7.54 1.84 2.48
CA ARG A 27 -7.33 2.93 3.44
C ARG A 27 -6.24 2.60 4.46
N GLY A 28 -6.21 1.36 4.94
CA GLY A 28 -5.13 0.89 5.83
C GLY A 28 -3.77 1.02 5.14
N CYS A 29 -3.63 0.50 3.92
CA CYS A 29 -2.37 0.53 3.17
C CYS A 29 -1.92 1.96 2.90
N LYS A 30 -2.86 2.83 2.54
CA LYS A 30 -2.63 4.27 2.37
C LYS A 30 -2.06 4.91 3.63
N ASN A 31 -2.69 4.69 4.78
CA ASN A 31 -2.22 5.24 6.05
C ASN A 31 -0.82 4.71 6.40
N TYR A 32 -0.60 3.41 6.27
CA TYR A 32 0.71 2.80 6.52
C TYR A 32 1.81 3.41 5.63
N ILE A 33 1.56 3.52 4.32
CA ILE A 33 2.50 4.12 3.38
C ILE A 33 2.78 5.57 3.75
N ARG A 34 1.74 6.35 4.07
CA ARG A 34 1.90 7.75 4.48
C ARG A 34 2.80 7.89 5.72
N ASP A 35 2.55 7.08 6.74
CA ASP A 35 3.24 7.16 8.02
C ASP A 35 4.69 6.63 7.94
N ASN A 36 4.99 5.77 6.96
CA ASN A 36 6.30 5.10 6.81
C ASN A 36 7.05 5.44 5.50
N LYS A 37 6.58 6.42 4.73
CA LYS A 37 7.02 6.68 3.34
C LYS A 37 8.53 6.79 3.16
N GLU A 38 9.24 7.40 4.10
CA GLU A 38 10.68 7.66 3.99
C GLU A 38 11.53 6.38 3.97
N PHE A 39 11.04 5.34 4.65
CA PHE A 39 11.70 4.04 4.77
C PHE A 39 11.04 3.02 3.83
N PHE A 40 9.72 2.93 3.85
CA PHE A 40 8.97 1.89 3.15
C PHE A 40 9.17 1.93 1.63
N LEU A 41 9.21 3.12 1.02
CA LEU A 41 9.34 3.26 -0.44
C LEU A 41 10.72 2.83 -0.98
N LYS A 42 11.70 2.55 -0.11
CA LYS A 42 13.03 2.06 -0.47
C LYS A 42 13.18 0.55 -0.23
N THR A 43 12.12 -0.13 0.19
CA THR A 43 12.14 -1.56 0.52
C THR A 43 11.92 -2.42 -0.72
N LYS A 44 12.44 -3.65 -0.71
CA LYS A 44 12.21 -4.63 -1.80
C LYS A 44 10.74 -4.99 -1.92
N GLU A 45 10.02 -4.95 -0.81
CA GLU A 45 8.58 -5.20 -0.76
C GLU A 45 7.81 -4.14 -1.55
N TRP A 46 8.22 -2.86 -1.49
CA TRP A 46 7.61 -1.81 -2.30
C TRP A 46 7.96 -1.98 -3.79
N GLU A 47 9.23 -2.27 -4.12
CA GLU A 47 9.66 -2.55 -5.49
C GLU A 47 8.83 -3.70 -6.12
N GLU A 48 8.55 -4.75 -5.34
CA GLU A 48 7.72 -5.87 -5.80
C GLU A 48 6.25 -5.48 -6.00
N VAL A 49 5.70 -4.62 -5.13
CA VAL A 49 4.36 -4.04 -5.30
C VAL A 49 4.26 -3.21 -6.57
N GLU A 50 5.23 -2.34 -6.84
CA GLU A 50 5.27 -1.52 -8.05
C GLU A 50 5.37 -2.37 -9.32
N LYS A 51 6.16 -3.44 -9.29
CA LYS A 51 6.29 -4.37 -10.41
C LYS A 51 5.02 -5.19 -10.66
N THR A 52 4.38 -5.67 -9.59
CA THR A 52 3.23 -6.59 -9.69
C THR A 52 1.92 -5.86 -9.92
N PHE A 53 1.73 -4.70 -9.30
CA PHE A 53 0.49 -3.93 -9.32
C PHE A 53 0.73 -2.44 -9.66
N PRO A 54 1.39 -2.10 -10.78
CA PRO A 54 1.88 -0.74 -11.04
C PRO A 54 0.79 0.33 -10.99
N LYS A 55 -0.38 0.05 -11.56
CA LYS A 55 -1.52 0.99 -11.56
C LYS A 55 -2.08 1.22 -10.16
N LEU A 56 -2.19 0.15 -9.37
CA LEU A 56 -2.72 0.22 -8.01
C LEU A 56 -1.71 0.88 -7.05
N ALA A 57 -0.44 0.53 -7.17
CA ALA A 57 0.67 1.16 -6.45
C ALA A 57 0.67 2.68 -6.68
N PHE A 58 0.63 3.10 -7.95
CA PHE A 58 0.57 4.52 -8.28
C PHE A 58 -0.68 5.21 -7.71
N ARG A 59 -1.87 4.59 -7.83
CA ARG A 59 -3.12 5.14 -7.28
C ARG A 59 -3.04 5.35 -5.78
N ILE A 60 -2.64 4.32 -5.04
CA ILE A 60 -2.56 4.36 -3.57
C ILE A 60 -1.49 5.34 -3.12
N LEU A 61 -0.31 5.34 -3.76
CA LEU A 61 0.77 6.28 -3.44
C LEU A 61 0.34 7.73 -3.67
N LYS A 62 -0.24 8.02 -4.84
CA LYS A 62 -0.77 9.36 -5.15
C LYS A 62 -1.80 9.78 -4.11
N SER A 63 -2.72 8.90 -3.75
CA SER A 63 -3.72 9.14 -2.71
C SER A 63 -3.08 9.41 -1.35
N ALA A 64 -2.05 8.65 -0.96
CA ALA A 64 -1.32 8.81 0.30
C ALA A 64 -0.56 10.15 0.40
N MET A 65 -0.14 10.73 -0.73
CA MET A 65 0.58 12.01 -0.78
C MET A 65 -0.34 13.23 -0.83
N HIS A 66 -1.59 13.08 -1.27
CA HIS A 66 -2.53 14.20 -1.49
C HIS A 66 -3.56 14.41 -0.37
N ASP A 67 -3.69 13.51 0.60
CA ASP A 67 -4.49 13.75 1.81
C ASP A 67 -3.69 14.67 2.77
N LEU A 68 -3.85 15.97 2.58
CA LEU A 68 -3.50 17.04 3.53
C LEU A 68 -4.68 17.31 4.47
#